data_AF-A0A3D5CI76-F1
#
_entry.id   AF-A0A3D5CI76-F1
#
_cell.length_a   1.000
_cell.length_b   1.000
_cell.length_c   1.000
_cell.angle_alpha   90.00
_cell.angle_beta   90.00
_cell.angle_gamma   90.00
#
_symmetry.space_group_name_H-M   'P 1'
#
loop_
_entity.id
_entity.type
_entity.pdbx_description
1 polymer ?
#
loop_
_entity_poly.entity_id
_entity_poly.type
_entity_poly.pdbx_seq_one_letter_code
_entity_poly.pdbx_strand_id
1 'polypeptide(L)'
;INDGSPEHGIPAISWKLVEGAEHGFTLFDLADRLRTRGWQVPAYTMPADRQDLAVQRILVRAGFSRDEASLLMDDYRDAIAHFDKHPVSVPMSEEEAGSFHH
;
A
#
# COMPACT_ATOMS: atom_id res chain seq x y z
N ILE A 1 -21.08 7.36 8.87
CA ILE A 1 -20.62 6.24 9.73
C ILE A 1 -20.37 5.10 8.77
N ASN A 2 -19.10 4.67 8.61
CA ASN A 2 -18.76 3.50 7.79
C ASN A 2 -18.98 2.28 8.70
N ASP A 3 -20.21 1.76 8.68
CA ASP A 3 -20.67 0.67 9.55
C ASP A 3 -20.22 -0.73 9.07
N GLY A 4 -19.42 -0.79 8.00
CA GLY A 4 -18.97 -2.04 7.40
C GLY A 4 -20.02 -2.69 6.50
N SER A 5 -21.17 -2.04 6.27
CA SER A 5 -22.10 -2.44 5.23
C SER A 5 -21.48 -2.24 3.84
N PRO A 6 -21.55 -3.23 2.93
CA PRO A 6 -21.08 -3.08 1.55
C PRO A 6 -21.74 -1.90 0.82
N GLU A 7 -22.99 -1.56 1.16
CA GLU A 7 -23.71 -0.44 0.52
C GLU A 7 -23.37 0.94 1.10
N HIS A 8 -22.80 1.02 2.30
CA HIS A 8 -22.32 2.28 2.92
C HIS A 8 -20.80 2.41 2.91
N GLY A 9 -20.11 1.39 2.42
CA GLY A 9 -18.65 1.32 2.34
C GLY A 9 -18.02 0.67 3.56
N ILE A 10 -16.95 -0.07 3.30
CA ILE A 10 -16.07 -0.59 4.35
C ILE A 10 -15.05 0.49 4.74
N PRO A 11 -14.58 0.52 6.00
CA PRO A 11 -13.52 1.42 6.44
C PRO A 11 -12.17 1.01 5.83
N ALA A 12 -12.01 1.31 4.55
CA ALA A 12 -10.81 1.02 3.79
C ALA A 12 -10.37 2.26 3.01
N ILE A 13 -9.06 2.34 2.78
CA ILE A 13 -8.45 3.38 1.96
C ILE A 13 -7.64 2.63 0.92
N SER A 14 -7.92 2.91 -0.35
CA SER A 14 -7.20 2.36 -1.49
C SER A 14 -6.67 3.50 -2.34
N TRP A 15 -5.46 3.34 -2.87
CA TRP A 15 -4.85 4.33 -3.76
C TRP A 15 -3.98 3.67 -4.81
N LYS A 16 -3.62 4.47 -5.82
CA LYS A 16 -2.65 4.14 -6.87
C LYS A 16 -1.61 5.25 -6.96
N LEU A 17 -0.49 4.98 -7.62
CA LEU A 17 0.45 6.04 -8.02
C LEU A 17 -0.19 6.90 -9.12
N VAL A 18 0.19 8.19 -9.15
CA VAL A 18 -0.30 9.14 -10.17
C VAL A 18 0.30 8.78 -11.53
N GLU A 19 -0.54 8.68 -12.55
CA GLU A 19 -0.11 8.38 -13.91
C GLU A 19 0.70 9.54 -14.51
N GLY A 20 1.73 9.22 -15.32
CA GLY A 20 2.55 10.21 -16.00
C GLY A 20 3.57 10.94 -15.12
N ALA A 21 3.67 10.60 -13.84
CA ALA A 21 4.75 11.05 -12.97
C ALA A 21 5.84 9.97 -12.88
N GLU A 22 7.11 10.38 -12.83
CA GLU A 22 8.20 9.46 -12.52
C GLU A 22 8.21 9.18 -11.02
N HIS A 23 8.04 7.91 -10.66
CA HIS A 23 8.12 7.43 -9.28
C HIS A 23 9.41 6.62 -9.12
N GLY A 24 10.18 6.87 -8.06
CA GLY A 24 11.41 6.13 -7.77
C GLY A 24 11.21 4.72 -7.20
N PHE A 25 9.96 4.26 -7.12
CA PHE A 25 9.54 2.99 -6.54
C PHE A 25 8.14 2.59 -7.05
N THR A 26 7.76 1.33 -6.88
CA THR A 26 6.41 0.80 -7.10
C THR A 26 5.65 0.59 -5.78
N LEU A 27 4.34 0.43 -5.84
CA LEU A 27 3.56 0.09 -4.64
C LEU A 27 3.97 -1.26 -4.03
N PHE A 28 4.52 -2.17 -4.84
CA PHE A 28 5.08 -3.44 -4.37
C PHE A 28 6.35 -3.22 -3.55
N ASP A 29 7.28 -2.38 -4.01
CA ASP A 29 8.48 -2.00 -3.26
C ASP A 29 8.10 -1.35 -1.92
N LEU A 30 7.10 -0.47 -1.93
CA LEU A 30 6.61 0.18 -0.73
C LEU A 30 5.97 -0.81 0.25
N ALA A 31 5.20 -1.78 -0.24
CA ALA A 31 4.63 -2.85 0.57
C ALA A 31 5.71 -3.73 1.21
N ASP A 32 6.74 -4.13 0.47
CA ASP A 32 7.88 -4.88 1.01
C ASP A 32 8.62 -4.10 2.09
N ARG A 33 8.89 -2.82 1.83
CA ARG A 33 9.59 -1.96 2.79
C ARG A 33 8.81 -1.80 4.09
N LEU A 34 7.51 -1.56 4.01
CA LEU A 34 6.63 -1.48 5.19
C LEU A 34 6.57 -2.80 5.95
N ARG A 35 6.60 -3.94 5.24
CA ARG A 35 6.68 -5.28 5.85
C ARG A 35 7.94 -5.46 6.68
N THR A 36 9.08 -4.86 6.31
CA THR A 36 10.29 -4.90 7.15
C THR A 36 10.12 -4.22 8.51
N ARG A 37 9.11 -3.34 8.65
CA ARG A 37 8.75 -2.65 9.89
C ARG A 37 7.53 -3.29 10.59
N GLY A 38 7.08 -4.44 10.11
CA GLY A 38 5.96 -5.19 10.68
C GLY A 38 4.59 -4.83 10.12
N TRP A 39 4.48 -3.87 9.21
CA TRP A 39 3.21 -3.46 8.61
C TRP A 39 2.85 -4.34 7.41
N GLN A 40 1.64 -4.91 7.45
CA GLN A 40 1.08 -5.67 6.32
C GLN A 40 0.12 -4.77 5.54
N VAL A 41 0.65 -4.00 4.59
CA VAL A 41 -0.14 -3.14 3.71
C VAL A 41 -0.04 -3.65 2.27
N PRO A 42 -1.00 -4.49 1.81
CA PRO A 42 -0.89 -5.20 0.56
C PRO A 42 -0.98 -4.26 -0.65
N ALA A 43 -0.14 -4.56 -1.64
CA ALA A 43 -0.23 -4.01 -2.99
C ALA A 43 -0.58 -5.14 -3.96
N TYR A 44 -1.43 -4.87 -4.94
CA TYR A 44 -1.90 -5.85 -5.92
C TYR A 44 -2.36 -5.19 -7.22
N THR A 45 -2.36 -5.94 -8.32
CA THR A 45 -2.98 -5.49 -9.57
C THR A 45 -4.49 -5.73 -9.56
N MET A 46 -5.24 -4.84 -10.21
CA MET A 46 -6.68 -5.03 -10.33
C MET A 46 -7.00 -6.29 -11.18
N PRO A 47 -8.16 -6.92 -10.94
CA PRO A 47 -8.58 -8.13 -11.65
C PRO A 47 -8.81 -7.86 -13.16
N ALA A 48 -9.30 -8.89 -13.86
CA ALA A 48 -9.47 -8.91 -15.32
C ALA A 48 -9.99 -7.56 -15.90
N ASP A 49 -9.44 -7.24 -17.07
CA ASP A 49 -9.65 -5.99 -17.82
C ASP A 49 -8.96 -4.75 -17.23
N ARG A 50 -8.20 -4.86 -16.12
CA ARG A 50 -7.44 -3.76 -15.48
C ARG A 50 -6.13 -4.16 -14.79
N GLN A 51 -5.47 -5.24 -15.22
CA GLN A 51 -4.22 -5.72 -14.60
C GLN A 51 -3.03 -4.75 -14.69
N ASP A 52 -3.12 -3.72 -15.53
CA ASP A 52 -2.15 -2.62 -15.62
C ASP A 52 -2.18 -1.71 -14.37
N LEU A 53 -3.26 -1.75 -13.60
CA LEU A 53 -3.47 -0.89 -12.45
C LEU A 53 -3.06 -1.57 -11.15
N ALA A 54 -1.87 -1.21 -10.64
CA ALA A 54 -1.47 -1.53 -9.28
C ALA A 54 -2.15 -0.61 -8.26
N VAL A 55 -2.68 -1.19 -7.19
CA VAL A 55 -3.28 -0.49 -6.06
C VAL A 55 -2.66 -0.97 -4.75
N GLN A 56 -2.68 -0.11 -3.74
CA GLN A 56 -2.35 -0.45 -2.36
C GLN A 56 -3.54 -0.12 -1.48
N ARG A 57 -3.81 -0.97 -0.47
CA ARG A 57 -5.02 -0.87 0.35
C ARG A 57 -4.73 -1.06 1.83
N ILE A 58 -5.28 -0.17 2.66
CA ILE A 58 -5.38 -0.34 4.12
C ILE A 58 -6.83 -0.63 4.47
N LEU A 59 -7.07 -1.68 5.25
CA LEU A 59 -8.35 -1.96 5.89
C LEU A 59 -8.26 -1.59 7.37
N VAL A 60 -9.03 -0.61 7.79
CA VAL A 60 -9.08 -0.15 9.18
C VAL A 60 -10.06 -1.01 9.95
N ARG A 61 -9.55 -1.82 10.88
CA ARG A 61 -10.35 -2.74 11.70
C ARG A 61 -10.61 -2.12 13.08
N ALA A 62 -11.61 -2.66 13.78
CA ALA A 62 -11.82 -2.35 15.19
C ALA A 62 -10.53 -2.64 15.97
N GLY A 63 -10.07 -1.65 16.74
CA GLY A 63 -8.81 -1.71 17.48
C GLY A 63 -7.66 -0.91 16.85
N PHE A 64 -7.74 -0.55 15.56
CA PHE A 64 -6.76 0.34 14.95
C PHE A 64 -6.98 1.79 15.43
N SER A 65 -6.11 2.21 16.34
CA SER A 65 -6.14 3.50 17.01
C SER A 65 -5.53 4.62 16.17
N ARG A 66 -5.78 5.87 16.59
CA ARG A 66 -5.15 7.05 15.98
C ARG A 66 -3.63 7.08 16.17
N ASP A 67 -3.13 6.51 17.25
CA ASP A 67 -1.69 6.46 17.53
C ASP A 67 -1.00 5.44 16.61
N GLU A 68 -1.61 4.27 16.40
CA GLU A 68 -1.14 3.30 15.39
C GLU A 68 -1.20 3.87 13.97
N ALA A 69 -2.25 4.63 13.65
CA ALA A 69 -2.31 5.35 12.38
C ALA A 69 -1.16 6.36 12.24
N SER A 70 -0.80 7.04 13.32
CA SER A 70 0.31 8.01 13.31
C SER A 70 1.65 7.32 13.09
N LEU A 71 1.90 6.20 13.79
CA LEU A 71 3.09 5.37 13.61
C LEU A 71 3.21 4.82 12.19
N LEU A 72 2.10 4.31 11.63
CA LEU A 72 2.06 3.85 10.24
C LEU A 72 2.46 4.97 9.28
N MET A 73 1.94 6.18 9.50
CA MET A 73 2.24 7.32 8.63
C MET A 73 3.70 7.81 8.77
N ASP A 74 4.30 7.71 9.95
CA ASP A 74 5.74 7.96 10.13
C ASP A 74 6.58 6.95 9.34
N ASP A 75 6.23 5.66 9.44
CA ASP A 75 6.93 4.60 8.71
C ASP A 75 6.74 4.70 7.18
N TYR A 76 5.59 5.18 6.71
CA TYR A 76 5.38 5.53 5.29
C TYR A 76 6.34 6.62 4.82
N ARG A 77 6.49 7.70 5.60
CA ARG A 77 7.40 8.81 5.26
C ARG A 77 8.84 8.32 5.21
N ASP A 78 9.25 7.53 6.20
CA ASP A 78 10.58 6.93 6.24
C ASP A 78 10.84 5.99 5.06
N ALA A 79 9.86 5.18 4.67
CA ALA A 79 9.96 4.28 3.52
C ALA A 79 10.12 5.06 2.21
N ILE A 80 9.33 6.11 1.99
CA ILE A 80 9.44 6.96 0.79
C ILE A 80 10.80 7.68 0.76
N ALA A 81 11.20 8.30 1.87
CA ALA A 81 12.49 9.00 1.97
C ALA A 81 13.69 8.05 1.82
N HIS A 82 13.52 6.76 2.09
CA HIS A 82 14.53 5.75 1.83
C HIS A 82 14.77 5.58 0.33
N PHE A 83 13.71 5.52 -0.49
CA PHE A 83 13.81 5.37 -1.94
C PHE A 83 14.43 6.61 -2.61
N ASP A 84 14.20 7.81 -2.07
CA ASP A 84 14.88 9.02 -2.55
C ASP A 84 16.41 8.94 -2.41
N LYS A 85 16.89 8.26 -1.37
CA LYS A 85 18.34 8.10 -1.07
C LYS A 85 18.93 6.83 -1.70
N HIS A 86 18.10 5.82 -1.91
CA HIS A 86 18.48 4.51 -2.44
C HIS A 86 17.51 4.17 -3.58
N PRO A 87 17.75 4.71 -4.78
CA PRO A 87 16.87 4.47 -5.91
C PRO A 87 16.71 2.98 -6.17
N VAL A 88 15.47 2.55 -6.41
CA VAL A 88 15.17 1.16 -6.75
C VAL A 88 15.76 0.89 -8.14
N SER A 89 16.72 -0.02 -8.22
CA SER A 89 17.38 -0.38 -9.49
C SER A 89 16.62 -1.44 -10.28
N VAL A 90 15.89 -2.31 -9.58
CA VAL A 90 14.99 -3.32 -10.14
C VAL A 90 13.67 -3.22 -9.39
N PRO A 91 12.61 -2.67 -10.02
CA PRO A 91 11.30 -2.56 -9.37
C PRO A 91 10.70 -3.93 -9.08
N MET A 92 10.11 -4.11 -7.90
CA MET A 92 9.40 -5.34 -7.58
C MET A 92 8.12 -5.51 -8.41
N SER A 93 7.87 -6.76 -8.80
CA SER A 93 6.59 -7.23 -9.32
C SER A 93 5.64 -7.71 -8.19
N GLU A 94 4.38 -7.92 -8.54
CA GLU A 94 3.38 -8.51 -7.64
C GLU A 94 3.76 -9.91 -7.16
N GLU A 95 4.33 -10.74 -8.05
CA GLU A 95 4.76 -12.11 -7.76
C GLU A 95 5.87 -12.14 -6.70
N GLU A 96 6.80 -11.19 -6.75
CA GLU A 96 7.90 -11.05 -5.79
C GLU A 96 7.43 -10.44 -4.46
N ALA A 97 6.36 -9.65 -4.48
CA ALA A 97 5.86 -8.94 -3.31
C ALA A 97 5.12 -9.81 -2.29
N GLY A 98 4.64 -10.99 -2.71
CA GLY A 98 4.03 -11.98 -1.83
C GLY A 98 2.94 -11.40 -0.92
N SER A 99 1.93 -10.75 -1.50
CA SER A 99 0.80 -10.19 -0.73
C SER A 99 -0.41 -11.13 -0.80
N PHE A 100 -0.98 -11.51 0.35
CA PHE A 100 -2.24 -12.26 0.39
C PHE A 100 -3.41 -11.35 -0.02
N HIS A 101 -4.18 -11.76 -1.03
CA HIS A 101 -5.43 -11.10 -1.41
C HIS A 101 -6.58 -11.61 -0.52
N HIS A 102 -7.28 -10.70 0.16
CA HIS A 102 -8.54 -10.96 0.87
C HIS A 102 -9.71 -10.31 0.15
#